data_AF-A0A1F7Z5Z5-F1
#
_entry.id   AF-A0A1F7Z5Z5-F1
#
_cell.length_a   1.000
_cell.length_b   1.000
_cell.length_c   1.000
_cell.angle_alpha   90.00
_cell.angle_beta   90.00
_cell.angle_gamma   90.00
#
_symmetry.space_group_name_H-M   'P 1'
#
loop_
_entity.id
_entity.type
_entity.pdbx_description
1 polymer ?
#
loop_
_entity_poly.entity_id
_entity_poly.type
_entity_poly.pdbx_seq_one_letter_code
_entity_poly.pdbx_strand_id
1 'polypeptide(L)'
;MKKAASVLLKIILVASIVSLYLGFYYLFNKIEKISSYLAGKDGQRSFAGSLNQENNNDSQEFPIFEGGCNDDCRKEVARLVAEATATLSGTKVVTTATSTTTSPKTAYISMGTTHTTTSTDWVTIEDTAVYIDLENDYGKAAKVSWEASLKVANANGKAFARLWDDTNKIAVDFSELTTTNNADYKQVSSGYVPFWRGRNLYKVQIKSLNSFVITYSGGKVKVSY
;
A
#
# COMPACT_ATOMS: atom_id res chain seq x y z
N MET A 1 -24.33 -59.40 -6.67
CA MET A 1 -23.35 -58.47 -6.08
C MET A 1 -23.06 -57.23 -6.94
N LYS A 2 -22.77 -57.34 -8.25
CA LYS A 2 -22.42 -56.18 -9.11
C LYS A 2 -23.49 -55.07 -9.23
N LYS A 3 -24.78 -55.44 -9.27
CA LYS A 3 -25.89 -54.46 -9.35
C LYS A 3 -26.02 -53.60 -8.07
N ALA A 4 -25.83 -54.21 -6.90
CA ALA A 4 -25.91 -53.48 -5.62
C ALA A 4 -24.77 -52.46 -5.47
N ALA A 5 -23.54 -52.82 -5.89
CA ALA A 5 -22.40 -51.91 -5.86
C ALA A 5 -22.58 -50.68 -6.79
N SER A 6 -23.17 -50.88 -7.97
CA SER A 6 -23.45 -49.78 -8.90
C SER A 6 -24.52 -48.81 -8.38
N VAL A 7 -25.55 -49.32 -7.69
CA VAL A 7 -26.58 -48.48 -7.05
C VAL A 7 -25.98 -47.67 -5.90
N LEU A 8 -25.15 -48.29 -5.07
CA LEU A 8 -24.52 -47.62 -3.93
C LEU A 8 -23.57 -46.49 -4.36
N LEU A 9 -22.81 -46.70 -5.44
CA LEU A 9 -21.93 -45.68 -6.01
C LEU A 9 -22.71 -44.44 -6.50
N LYS A 10 -23.87 -44.64 -7.14
CA LYS A 10 -24.71 -43.53 -7.62
C LYS A 10 -25.28 -42.71 -6.46
N ILE A 11 -25.67 -43.37 -5.36
CA ILE A 11 -26.19 -42.70 -4.16
C ILE A 11 -25.10 -41.83 -3.52
N ILE A 12 -23.87 -42.34 -3.40
CA ILE A 12 -22.74 -41.57 -2.86
C ILE A 12 -22.44 -40.35 -3.73
N LEU A 13 -22.46 -40.51 -5.05
CA LEU A 13 -22.19 -39.41 -5.99
C LEU A 13 -23.25 -38.29 -5.84
N VAL A 14 -24.53 -38.66 -5.80
CA VAL A 14 -25.61 -37.68 -5.58
C VAL A 14 -25.49 -37.00 -4.22
N ALA A 15 -25.20 -37.75 -3.15
CA ALA A 15 -25.00 -37.20 -1.81
C ALA A 15 -23.83 -36.21 -1.76
N SER A 16 -22.73 -36.49 -2.47
CA SER A 16 -21.57 -35.58 -2.54
C SER A 16 -21.90 -34.25 -3.22
N ILE A 17 -22.68 -34.28 -4.31
CA ILE A 17 -23.11 -33.08 -5.03
C ILE A 17 -24.02 -32.22 -4.14
N VAL A 18 -24.97 -32.85 -3.43
CA VAL A 18 -25.87 -32.13 -2.50
C VAL A 18 -25.08 -31.51 -1.35
N SER A 19 -24.10 -32.21 -0.79
CA SER A 19 -23.25 -31.68 0.28
C SER A 19 -22.41 -30.47 -0.19
N LEU A 20 -21.87 -30.52 -1.41
CA LEU A 20 -21.13 -29.40 -2.00
C LEU A 20 -22.04 -28.19 -2.25
N TYR A 21 -23.26 -28.42 -2.76
CA TYR A 21 -24.24 -27.37 -2.99
C TYR A 21 -24.65 -26.67 -1.68
N LEU A 22 -24.94 -27.44 -0.63
CA LEU A 22 -25.27 -26.88 0.69
C LEU A 22 -24.09 -26.10 1.30
N GLY A 23 -22.86 -26.61 1.15
CA GLY A 23 -21.66 -25.92 1.61
C GLY A 23 -21.44 -24.58 0.88
N PHE A 24 -21.62 -24.57 -0.44
CA PHE A 24 -21.54 -23.35 -1.25
C PHE A 24 -22.62 -22.34 -0.85
N TYR A 25 -23.86 -22.78 -0.67
CA TYR A 25 -24.97 -21.93 -0.22
C TYR A 25 -24.70 -21.28 1.15
N TYR A 26 -24.18 -22.06 2.10
CA TYR A 26 -23.80 -21.55 3.42
C TYR A 26 -22.69 -20.49 3.34
N LEU A 27 -21.66 -20.75 2.54
CA LEU A 27 -20.56 -19.78 2.33
C LEU A 27 -21.05 -18.51 1.64
N PHE A 28 -21.93 -18.63 0.64
CA PHE A 28 -22.49 -17.49 -0.07
C PHE A 28 -23.29 -16.57 0.86
N ASN A 29 -24.17 -17.13 1.69
CA ASN A 29 -24.94 -16.36 2.68
C ASN A 29 -24.04 -15.68 3.72
N LYS A 30 -22.88 -16.28 4.06
CA LYS A 30 -21.91 -15.66 4.98
C LYS A 30 -21.17 -14.48 4.35
N ILE A 31 -20.90 -14.54 3.03
CA ILE A 31 -20.25 -13.47 2.28
C ILE A 31 -21.16 -12.23 2.19
N GLU A 32 -22.46 -12.39 1.91
CA GLU A 32 -23.40 -11.26 1.89
C GLU A 32 -23.48 -10.56 3.26
N LYS A 33 -23.45 -11.34 4.34
CA LYS A 33 -23.42 -10.76 5.69
C LYS A 33 -22.17 -9.90 5.90
N ILE A 34 -21.00 -10.35 5.42
CA ILE A 34 -19.74 -9.59 5.51
C ILE A 34 -19.76 -8.34 4.61
N SER A 35 -20.34 -8.39 3.41
CA SER A 35 -20.43 -7.20 2.54
C SER A 35 -21.28 -6.09 3.17
N SER A 36 -22.36 -6.47 3.87
CA SER A 36 -23.18 -5.50 4.62
C SER A 36 -22.44 -4.83 5.79
N TYR A 37 -21.52 -5.54 6.45
CA TYR A 37 -20.67 -4.95 7.51
C TYR A 37 -19.60 -4.00 6.94
N LEU A 38 -19.15 -4.22 5.71
CA LEU A 38 -18.18 -3.33 5.05
C LEU A 38 -18.86 -2.10 4.44
N ALA A 39 -20.05 -2.27 3.85
CA ALA A 39 -20.83 -1.15 3.30
C ALA A 39 -21.33 -0.16 4.36
N GLY A 40 -21.47 -0.58 5.63
CA GLY A 40 -21.80 0.30 6.74
C GLY A 40 -20.64 1.13 7.31
N LYS A 41 -19.41 0.96 6.81
CA LYS A 41 -18.20 1.61 7.36
C LYS A 41 -17.57 2.69 6.48
N ASP A 42 -18.14 2.98 5.31
CA ASP A 42 -17.72 4.09 4.43
C ASP A 42 -18.48 5.41 4.72
N GLY A 43 -19.02 5.57 5.93
CA GLY A 43 -19.51 6.83 6.46
C GLY A 43 -18.42 7.54 7.26
N GLN A 44 -17.92 8.66 6.73
CA GLN A 44 -16.93 9.60 7.30
C GLN A 44 -15.45 9.21 7.17
N ARG A 45 -14.86 9.65 6.05
CA ARG A 45 -13.56 10.37 6.02
C ARG A 45 -13.43 11.13 4.70
N SER A 46 -14.23 12.18 4.54
CA SER A 46 -13.92 13.27 3.61
C SER A 46 -13.00 14.24 4.34
N PHE A 47 -11.72 14.20 4.02
CA PHE A 47 -10.73 15.18 4.45
C PHE A 47 -10.65 16.25 3.35
N ALA A 48 -11.69 17.07 3.26
CA ALA A 48 -11.67 18.32 2.51
C ALA A 48 -11.37 19.44 3.52
N GLY A 49 -10.09 19.83 3.58
CA GLY A 49 -9.64 20.97 4.36
C GLY A 49 -10.25 22.26 3.81
N SER A 50 -11.13 22.86 4.61
CA SER A 50 -11.66 24.20 4.40
C SER A 50 -10.60 25.23 4.80
N LEU A 51 -9.95 25.83 3.81
CA LEU A 51 -9.43 27.20 3.94
C LEU A 51 -10.64 28.13 3.84
N ASN A 52 -10.95 28.88 4.90
CA ASN A 52 -11.42 30.27 4.83
C ASN A 52 -11.59 30.86 6.24
N GLN A 53 -10.56 31.61 6.64
CA GLN A 53 -10.64 33.00 7.08
C GLN A 53 -11.88 33.41 7.88
N GLU A 54 -11.75 33.36 9.21
CA GLU A 54 -12.61 34.09 10.13
C GLU A 54 -11.95 35.44 10.47
N ASN A 55 -12.25 36.45 9.65
CA ASN A 55 -12.00 37.85 10.00
C ASN A 55 -13.07 38.28 11.02
N ASN A 56 -12.83 38.06 12.31
CA ASN A 56 -13.63 38.69 13.35
C ASN A 56 -13.00 40.04 13.71
N ASN A 57 -13.55 41.05 13.04
CA ASN A 57 -13.40 42.46 13.34
C ASN A 57 -14.30 42.75 14.57
N ASP A 58 -13.82 42.43 15.77
CA ASP A 58 -14.48 42.84 17.02
C ASP A 58 -13.75 44.07 17.57
N SER A 59 -14.13 45.22 17.01
CA SER A 59 -13.84 46.52 17.59
C SER A 59 -14.73 46.69 18.81
N GLN A 60 -14.29 46.23 19.98
CA GLN A 60 -14.86 46.69 21.23
C GLN A 60 -14.54 48.18 21.39
N GLU A 61 -15.56 48.98 21.15
CA GLU A 61 -15.65 50.40 21.44
C GLU A 61 -15.52 50.60 22.96
N PHE A 62 -14.33 51.02 23.40
CA PHE A 62 -14.12 51.45 24.78
C PHE A 62 -14.73 52.84 24.98
N PRO A 63 -15.53 53.07 26.04
CA PRO A 63 -16.04 54.40 26.34
C PRO A 63 -14.87 55.36 26.58
N ILE A 64 -14.90 56.48 25.88
CA ILE A 64 -13.96 57.60 26.01
C ILE A 64 -14.09 58.13 27.44
N PHE A 65 -13.11 57.81 28.29
CA PHE A 65 -12.98 58.40 29.62
C PHE A 65 -12.33 59.78 29.46
N GLU A 66 -13.15 60.82 29.34
CA GLU A 66 -12.74 62.21 29.51
C GLU A 66 -12.30 62.43 30.96
N GLY A 67 -11.03 62.15 31.21
CA GLY A 67 -10.37 62.32 32.49
C GLY A 67 -8.97 61.76 32.37
N GLY A 68 -8.01 62.60 31.97
CA GLY A 68 -6.63 62.19 31.74
C GLY A 68 -6.05 61.34 32.88
N CYS A 69 -5.33 60.29 32.53
CA CYS A 69 -4.60 59.43 33.46
C CYS A 69 -3.63 60.30 34.30
N ASN A 70 -3.91 60.44 35.60
CA ASN A 70 -3.00 61.11 36.56
C ASN A 70 -1.65 60.39 36.63
N ASP A 71 -0.61 61.06 37.14
CA ASP A 71 0.78 60.54 37.15
C ASP A 71 0.92 59.16 37.81
N ASP A 72 0.08 58.85 38.79
CA ASP A 72 0.08 57.53 39.45
C ASP A 72 -0.51 56.43 38.56
N CYS A 73 -1.50 56.75 37.73
CA CYS A 73 -2.01 55.85 36.70
C CYS A 73 -0.95 55.58 35.62
N ARG A 74 -0.16 56.59 35.23
CA ARG A 74 0.92 56.42 34.25
C ARG A 74 2.03 55.52 34.78
N LYS A 75 2.38 55.65 36.06
CA LYS A 75 3.38 54.79 36.72
C LYS A 75 2.95 53.34 36.77
N GLU A 76 1.67 53.08 37.07
CA GLU A 76 1.18 51.70 37.14
C GLU A 76 1.08 51.06 35.76
N VAL A 77 0.64 51.80 34.74
CA VAL A 77 0.68 51.31 33.34
C VAL A 77 2.11 51.04 32.90
N ALA A 78 3.05 51.94 33.21
CA ALA A 78 4.47 51.74 32.89
C ALA A 78 5.06 50.52 33.60
N ARG A 79 4.67 50.27 34.86
CA ARG A 79 5.08 49.10 35.63
C ARG A 79 4.55 47.81 35.00
N LEU A 80 3.27 47.76 34.65
CA LEU A 80 2.64 46.59 34.02
C LEU A 80 3.22 46.31 32.62
N VAL A 81 3.54 47.35 31.84
CA VAL A 81 4.21 47.21 30.54
C VAL A 81 5.65 46.72 30.72
N ALA A 82 6.39 47.24 31.70
CA ALA A 82 7.75 46.79 32.01
C ALA A 82 7.79 45.32 32.48
N GLU A 83 6.81 44.91 33.29
CA GLU A 83 6.69 43.54 33.79
C GLU A 83 6.30 42.56 32.66
N ALA A 84 5.38 42.96 31.78
CA ALA A 84 4.98 42.18 30.60
C ALA A 84 6.09 42.07 29.54
N THR A 85 6.90 43.12 29.36
CA THR A 85 8.04 43.10 28.43
C THR A 85 9.22 42.29 28.98
N ALA A 86 9.44 42.30 30.30
CA ALA A 86 10.46 41.47 30.95
C ALA A 86 10.14 39.96 30.85
N THR A 87 8.87 39.57 30.89
CA THR A 87 8.44 38.16 30.72
C THR A 87 8.48 37.68 29.26
N LEU A 88 8.43 38.59 28.28
CA LEU A 88 8.57 38.29 26.85
C LEU A 88 10.03 38.25 26.35
N SER A 89 11.00 38.74 27.15
CA SER A 89 12.42 38.76 26.79
C SER A 89 13.15 37.41 27.02
N GLY A 90 12.42 36.39 27.50
CA GLY A 90 12.88 35.01 27.42
C GLY A 90 12.98 34.57 25.96
N THR A 91 14.15 34.78 25.35
CA THR A 91 14.48 34.30 24.01
C THR A 91 14.39 32.77 24.02
N LYS A 92 13.20 32.26 23.74
CA LYS A 92 13.01 30.88 23.34
C LYS A 92 13.75 30.79 22.01
N VAL A 93 14.91 30.15 22.01
CA VAL A 93 15.56 29.70 20.79
C VAL A 93 14.55 28.81 20.09
N VAL A 94 13.77 29.40 19.20
CA VAL A 94 13.02 28.66 18.20
C VAL A 94 14.11 28.12 17.30
N THR A 95 14.56 26.91 17.59
CA THR A 95 15.15 26.06 16.57
C THR A 95 14.08 25.95 15.51
N THR A 96 14.15 26.82 14.50
CA THR A 96 13.50 26.60 13.22
C THR A 96 14.01 25.26 12.76
N ALA A 97 13.25 24.20 13.02
CA ALA A 97 13.42 22.95 12.34
C ALA A 97 13.15 23.30 10.88
N THR A 98 14.23 23.57 10.14
CA THR A 98 14.21 23.54 8.69
C THR A 98 13.73 22.15 8.34
N SER A 99 12.42 22.01 8.13
CA SER A 99 11.85 20.89 7.41
C SER A 99 12.43 21.01 6.02
N THR A 100 13.62 20.43 5.82
CA THR A 100 14.09 20.02 4.51
C THR A 100 13.00 19.13 3.95
N THR A 101 12.14 19.72 3.12
CA THR A 101 11.20 19.00 2.27
C THR A 101 12.08 18.26 1.27
N THR A 102 12.59 17.10 1.68
CA THR A 102 13.40 16.24 0.81
C THR A 102 12.48 15.79 -0.31
N SER A 103 12.75 16.25 -1.53
CA SER A 103 12.04 15.77 -2.71
C SER A 103 12.19 14.24 -2.78
N PRO A 104 11.10 13.50 -3.05
CA PRO A 104 11.15 12.05 -3.09
C PRO A 104 12.13 11.59 -4.18
N LYS A 105 13.10 10.78 -3.80
CA LYS A 105 14.04 10.10 -4.69
C LYS A 105 13.44 8.79 -5.17
N THR A 106 13.90 8.32 -6.32
CA THR A 106 13.49 7.02 -6.87
C THR A 106 14.72 6.23 -7.29
N ALA A 107 14.80 4.97 -6.87
CA ALA A 107 15.78 3.99 -7.33
C ALA A 107 15.10 2.86 -8.09
N TYR A 108 15.81 2.28 -9.06
CA TYR A 108 15.36 1.11 -9.81
C TYR A 108 16.38 -0.01 -9.67
N ILE A 109 15.89 -1.18 -9.31
CA ILE A 109 16.69 -2.39 -9.11
C ILE A 109 16.25 -3.40 -10.17
N SER A 110 17.17 -3.84 -11.03
CA SER A 110 16.85 -4.80 -12.10
C SER A 110 16.70 -6.22 -11.55
N MET A 111 15.67 -6.94 -11.99
CA MET A 111 15.34 -8.30 -11.55
C MET A 111 15.65 -9.31 -12.66
N GLY A 112 16.94 -9.43 -13.02
CA GLY A 112 17.44 -10.42 -13.97
C GLY A 112 16.98 -10.23 -15.43
N THR A 113 17.15 -11.29 -16.22
CA THR A 113 17.02 -11.25 -17.69
C THR A 113 15.73 -11.91 -18.18
N THR A 114 15.71 -12.37 -19.44
CA THR A 114 14.52 -13.00 -20.04
C THR A 114 14.49 -14.48 -19.67
N HIS A 115 13.32 -14.98 -19.27
CA HIS A 115 13.13 -16.40 -18.96
C HIS A 115 11.80 -16.93 -19.49
N THR A 116 11.76 -18.22 -19.82
CA THR A 116 10.57 -18.88 -20.39
C THR A 116 10.18 -20.10 -19.58
N THR A 117 8.88 -20.34 -19.42
CA THR A 117 8.39 -21.60 -18.84
C THR A 117 7.04 -22.00 -19.43
N THR A 118 6.71 -23.28 -19.29
CA THR A 118 5.38 -23.86 -19.54
C THR A 118 4.79 -24.44 -18.25
N SER A 119 5.47 -24.31 -17.11
CA SER A 119 5.02 -24.87 -15.84
C SER A 119 3.72 -24.22 -15.36
N THR A 120 2.80 -25.04 -14.87
CA THR A 120 1.60 -24.58 -14.14
C THR A 120 1.88 -24.29 -12.67
N ASP A 121 2.98 -24.83 -12.15
CA ASP A 121 3.50 -24.52 -10.83
C ASP A 121 4.49 -23.35 -10.88
N TRP A 122 4.65 -22.68 -9.75
CA TRP A 122 5.60 -21.57 -9.61
C TRP A 122 7.04 -22.05 -9.78
N VAL A 123 7.73 -21.48 -10.77
CA VAL A 123 9.16 -21.71 -11.01
C VAL A 123 9.94 -20.47 -10.66
N THR A 124 10.97 -20.62 -9.82
CA THR A 124 11.90 -19.54 -9.47
C THR A 124 12.90 -19.32 -10.59
N ILE A 125 13.17 -18.06 -10.91
CA ILE A 125 14.19 -17.68 -11.87
C ILE A 125 15.46 -17.29 -11.09
N GLU A 126 16.49 -18.13 -11.14
CA GLU A 126 17.67 -17.97 -10.28
C GLU A 126 18.51 -16.71 -10.56
N ASP A 127 18.49 -16.19 -11.79
CA ASP A 127 19.23 -14.97 -12.18
C ASP A 127 18.59 -13.66 -11.68
N THR A 128 17.45 -13.74 -11.00
CA THR A 128 16.69 -12.59 -10.48
C THR A 128 16.95 -12.29 -9.01
N ALA A 129 17.93 -12.98 -8.41
CA ALA A 129 18.23 -12.91 -6.98
C ALA A 129 18.85 -11.55 -6.60
N VAL A 130 18.14 -10.77 -5.79
CA VAL A 130 18.61 -9.46 -5.29
C VAL A 130 18.37 -9.30 -3.80
N TYR A 131 19.40 -8.86 -3.07
CA TYR A 131 19.27 -8.47 -1.67
C TYR A 131 18.76 -7.04 -1.56
N ILE A 132 17.72 -6.84 -0.74
CA ILE A 132 17.12 -5.53 -0.50
C ILE A 132 16.95 -5.32 0.99
N ASP A 133 17.49 -4.22 1.52
CA ASP A 133 17.26 -3.74 2.88
C ASP A 133 16.64 -2.35 2.85
N LEU A 134 15.31 -2.27 2.91
CA LEU A 134 14.61 -0.99 2.76
C LEU A 134 14.98 0.03 3.83
N GLU A 135 15.10 -0.40 5.08
CA GLU A 135 15.28 0.52 6.20
C GLU A 135 16.69 1.10 6.21
N ASN A 136 17.71 0.28 5.93
CA ASN A 136 19.10 0.72 5.93
C ASN A 136 19.54 1.39 4.62
N ASP A 137 19.05 0.93 3.47
CA ASP A 137 19.48 1.45 2.16
C ASP A 137 18.64 2.65 1.68
N TYR A 138 17.36 2.72 2.08
CA TYR A 138 16.40 3.71 1.56
C TYR A 138 15.64 4.48 2.66
N GLY A 139 15.68 4.03 3.92
CA GLY A 139 15.02 4.68 5.04
C GLY A 139 13.59 4.19 5.31
N LYS A 140 13.08 4.51 6.51
CA LYS A 140 11.80 3.99 7.04
C LYS A 140 10.55 4.36 6.22
N ALA A 141 10.61 5.43 5.44
CA ALA A 141 9.49 5.91 4.63
C ALA A 141 9.49 5.34 3.20
N ALA A 142 10.48 4.50 2.85
CA ALA A 142 10.61 3.93 1.53
C ALA A 142 9.39 3.07 1.15
N LYS A 143 8.88 3.27 -0.05
CA LYS A 143 7.79 2.50 -0.65
C LYS A 143 8.30 1.77 -1.88
N VAL A 144 7.85 0.54 -2.05
CA VAL A 144 8.31 -0.33 -3.13
C VAL A 144 7.15 -0.68 -4.03
N SER A 145 7.32 -0.57 -5.34
CA SER A 145 6.52 -1.27 -6.32
C SER A 145 7.43 -2.05 -7.26
N TRP A 146 6.87 -2.96 -8.04
CA TRP A 146 7.65 -3.68 -9.05
C TRP A 146 6.86 -3.88 -10.33
N GLU A 147 7.59 -4.05 -11.41
CA GLU A 147 7.05 -4.22 -12.75
C GLU A 147 7.84 -5.27 -13.53
N ALA A 148 7.20 -5.85 -14.54
CA ALA A 148 7.79 -6.82 -15.44
C ALA A 148 7.10 -6.81 -16.81
N SER A 149 7.81 -7.25 -17.84
CA SER A 149 7.20 -7.51 -19.14
C SER A 149 6.90 -8.98 -19.30
N LEU A 150 5.64 -9.30 -19.58
CA LEU A 150 5.15 -10.66 -19.73
C LEU A 150 4.52 -10.86 -21.12
N LYS A 151 4.74 -12.04 -21.70
CA LYS A 151 4.04 -12.49 -22.91
C LYS A 151 3.61 -13.96 -22.78
N VAL A 152 2.60 -14.32 -23.54
CA VAL A 152 2.07 -15.69 -23.69
C VAL A 152 2.12 -16.05 -25.17
N ALA A 153 2.78 -17.15 -25.51
CA ALA A 153 2.89 -17.59 -26.90
C ALA A 153 1.50 -17.75 -27.54
N ASN A 154 1.39 -17.33 -28.81
CA ASN A 154 0.18 -17.42 -29.62
C ASN A 154 -1.05 -16.68 -29.05
N ALA A 155 -0.85 -15.73 -28.12
CA ALA A 155 -1.94 -14.97 -27.49
C ALA A 155 -3.03 -15.85 -26.85
N ASN A 156 -2.68 -17.06 -26.42
CA ASN A 156 -3.61 -18.01 -25.82
C ASN A 156 -3.14 -18.35 -24.41
N GLY A 157 -3.90 -17.94 -23.40
CA GLY A 157 -3.62 -18.29 -22.00
C GLY A 157 -3.27 -17.09 -21.13
N LYS A 158 -2.71 -17.38 -19.95
CA LYS A 158 -2.41 -16.38 -18.93
C LYS A 158 -1.05 -16.66 -18.30
N ALA A 159 -0.21 -15.62 -18.27
CA ALA A 159 1.06 -15.65 -17.56
C ALA A 159 0.93 -14.94 -16.23
N PHE A 160 1.67 -15.45 -15.25
CA PHE A 160 1.79 -14.85 -13.94
C PHE A 160 3.26 -14.67 -13.58
N ALA A 161 3.56 -13.60 -12.87
CA ALA A 161 4.84 -13.38 -12.23
C ALA A 161 4.62 -12.82 -10.83
N ARG A 162 5.46 -13.17 -9.87
CA ARG A 162 5.39 -12.63 -8.50
C ARG A 162 6.79 -12.51 -7.90
N LEU A 163 6.90 -11.74 -6.84
CA LEU A 163 8.10 -11.73 -6.01
C LEU A 163 8.03 -12.84 -4.95
N TRP A 164 9.16 -13.46 -4.71
CA TRP A 164 9.39 -14.50 -3.70
C TRP A 164 10.51 -14.06 -2.78
N ASP A 165 10.24 -14.05 -1.49
CA ASP A 165 11.26 -13.85 -0.47
C ASP A 165 11.91 -15.20 -0.18
N ASP A 166 13.14 -15.36 -0.66
CA ASP A 166 13.92 -16.58 -0.49
C ASP A 166 14.56 -16.68 0.90
N THR A 167 14.60 -15.59 1.67
CA THR A 167 15.07 -15.61 3.07
C THR A 167 13.98 -16.18 3.98
N ASN A 168 12.75 -15.67 3.83
CA ASN A 168 11.61 -16.06 4.66
C ASN A 168 10.77 -17.21 4.05
N LYS A 169 11.13 -17.66 2.83
CA LYS A 169 10.45 -18.72 2.06
C LYS A 169 8.94 -18.46 1.92
N ILE A 170 8.59 -17.24 1.56
CA ILE A 170 7.20 -16.80 1.40
C ILE A 170 7.04 -15.94 0.13
N ALA A 171 5.85 -16.00 -0.47
CA ALA A 171 5.51 -15.09 -1.55
C ALA A 171 5.30 -13.68 -0.98
N VAL A 172 5.75 -12.65 -1.70
CA VAL A 172 5.50 -11.27 -1.28
C VAL A 172 4.06 -10.92 -1.60
N ASP A 173 3.33 -10.46 -0.59
CA ASP A 173 1.92 -10.09 -0.74
C ASP A 173 1.74 -8.96 -1.77
N PHE A 174 0.63 -9.00 -2.50
CA PHE A 174 0.27 -8.01 -3.52
C PHE A 174 1.28 -7.87 -4.68
N SER A 175 2.27 -8.77 -4.77
CA SER A 175 3.27 -8.74 -5.83
C SER A 175 2.84 -9.45 -7.10
N GLU A 176 1.74 -10.21 -7.12
CA GLU A 176 1.37 -10.96 -8.33
C GLU A 176 0.98 -10.04 -9.49
N LEU A 177 1.66 -10.22 -10.63
CA LEU A 177 1.41 -9.59 -11.92
C LEU A 177 0.81 -10.62 -12.87
N THR A 178 -0.11 -10.19 -13.73
CA THR A 178 -0.75 -11.07 -14.69
C THR A 178 -0.96 -10.42 -16.05
N THR A 179 -0.85 -11.23 -17.09
CA THR A 179 -1.21 -10.86 -18.46
C THR A 179 -2.00 -11.98 -19.11
N THR A 180 -3.00 -11.65 -19.93
CA THR A 180 -3.90 -12.62 -20.58
C THR A 180 -3.92 -12.37 -22.08
N ASN A 181 -3.78 -13.43 -22.86
CA ASN A 181 -3.91 -13.43 -24.32
C ASN A 181 -3.05 -12.37 -25.05
N ASN A 182 -1.80 -12.18 -24.59
CA ASN A 182 -0.87 -11.22 -25.20
C ASN A 182 0.30 -11.97 -25.84
N ALA A 183 0.37 -11.97 -27.18
CA ALA A 183 1.50 -12.54 -27.93
C ALA A 183 2.77 -11.68 -27.80
N ASP A 184 2.59 -10.37 -27.69
CA ASP A 184 3.67 -9.41 -27.50
C ASP A 184 3.97 -9.16 -26.01
N TYR A 185 5.16 -8.62 -25.74
CA TYR A 185 5.54 -8.21 -24.39
C TYR A 185 4.63 -7.09 -23.88
N LYS A 186 3.91 -7.38 -22.81
CA LYS A 186 3.11 -6.40 -22.07
C LYS A 186 3.78 -6.08 -20.74
N GLN A 187 4.14 -4.81 -20.56
CA GLN A 187 4.60 -4.32 -19.26
C GLN A 187 3.42 -4.25 -18.29
N VAL A 188 3.60 -4.86 -17.13
CA VAL A 188 2.63 -4.91 -16.03
C VAL A 188 3.34 -4.47 -14.76
N SER A 189 2.63 -3.74 -13.91
CA SER A 189 3.17 -3.20 -12.66
C SER A 189 2.23 -3.46 -11.50
N SER A 190 2.81 -3.54 -10.31
CA SER A 190 2.09 -3.70 -9.06
C SER A 190 1.82 -2.35 -8.41
N GLY A 191 0.92 -2.36 -7.42
CA GLY A 191 0.86 -1.28 -6.43
C GLY A 191 2.06 -1.32 -5.48
N TYR A 192 1.92 -0.69 -4.32
CA TYR A 192 2.95 -0.81 -3.29
C TYR A 192 2.93 -2.20 -2.66
N VAL A 193 4.11 -2.82 -2.57
CA VAL A 193 4.31 -4.16 -2.01
C VAL A 193 5.05 -4.07 -0.67
N PRO A 194 4.64 -4.82 0.36
CA PRO A 194 5.31 -4.85 1.63
C PRO A 194 6.55 -5.75 1.55
N PHE A 195 7.72 -5.18 1.80
CA PHE A 195 8.94 -5.96 1.97
C PHE A 195 9.21 -6.16 3.46
N TRP A 196 9.74 -7.32 3.81
CA TRP A 196 10.12 -7.63 5.17
C TRP A 196 11.31 -6.77 5.60
N ARG A 197 11.35 -6.43 6.88
CA ARG A 197 12.45 -5.65 7.47
C ARG A 197 13.76 -6.43 7.42
N GLY A 198 14.86 -5.69 7.35
CA GLY A 198 16.21 -6.24 7.23
C GLY A 198 16.58 -6.61 5.79
N ARG A 199 17.79 -7.14 5.63
CA ARG A 199 18.35 -7.56 4.35
C ARG A 199 17.78 -8.94 3.96
N ASN A 200 16.80 -8.94 3.06
CA ASN A 200 16.17 -10.16 2.54
C ASN A 200 16.53 -10.37 1.06
N LEU A 201 16.63 -11.64 0.65
CA LEU A 201 16.86 -12.06 -0.73
C LEU A 201 15.54 -12.24 -1.46
N TYR A 202 15.30 -11.43 -2.49
CA TYR A 202 14.10 -11.51 -3.33
C TYR A 202 14.44 -12.11 -4.69
N LYS A 203 13.55 -12.98 -5.19
CA LYS A 203 13.59 -13.60 -6.51
C LYS A 203 12.24 -13.45 -7.20
N VAL A 204 12.22 -13.61 -8.52
CA VAL A 204 10.99 -13.67 -9.31
C VAL A 204 10.58 -15.13 -9.50
N GLN A 205 9.28 -15.38 -9.35
CA GLN A 205 8.65 -16.63 -9.74
C GLN A 205 7.67 -16.41 -10.87
N ILE A 206 7.60 -17.35 -11.81
CA ILE A 206 6.67 -17.31 -12.94
C ILE A 206 5.91 -18.62 -13.08
N LYS A 207 4.68 -18.54 -13.60
CA LYS A 207 3.89 -19.72 -13.98
C LYS A 207 2.90 -19.40 -15.10
N SER A 208 2.51 -20.44 -15.82
CA SER A 208 1.46 -20.44 -16.83
C SER A 208 0.14 -20.95 -16.24
N LEU A 209 -1.00 -20.47 -16.72
CA LEU A 209 -2.31 -21.02 -16.30
C LEU A 209 -2.57 -22.41 -16.87
N ASN A 210 -2.19 -22.62 -18.13
CA ASN A 210 -2.65 -23.72 -18.98
C ASN A 210 -1.52 -24.30 -19.83
N SER A 211 -0.31 -24.30 -19.28
CA SER A 211 0.92 -24.85 -19.88
C SER A 211 1.35 -24.24 -21.22
N PHE A 212 0.75 -23.14 -21.66
CA PHE A 212 1.29 -22.37 -22.77
C PHE A 212 2.63 -21.75 -22.37
N VAL A 213 3.53 -21.62 -23.35
CA VAL A 213 4.83 -20.99 -23.17
C VAL A 213 4.59 -19.53 -22.79
N ILE A 214 5.06 -19.17 -21.61
CA ILE A 214 5.11 -17.79 -21.16
C ILE A 214 6.54 -17.30 -21.17
N THR A 215 6.73 -16.00 -21.32
CA THR A 215 8.05 -15.38 -21.23
C THR A 215 7.98 -14.17 -20.33
N TYR A 216 8.88 -14.14 -19.36
CA TYR A 216 9.21 -13.00 -18.53
C TYR A 216 10.41 -12.26 -19.13
N SER A 217 10.40 -10.93 -19.06
CA SER A 217 11.51 -10.10 -19.50
C SER A 217 11.64 -8.84 -18.65
N GLY A 218 12.85 -8.57 -18.17
CA GLY A 218 13.30 -7.24 -17.74
C GLY A 218 12.48 -6.61 -16.61
N GLY A 219 12.21 -7.35 -15.54
CA GLY A 219 11.52 -6.81 -14.38
C GLY A 219 12.38 -5.84 -13.57
N LYS A 220 11.72 -4.92 -12.87
CA LYS A 220 12.36 -3.88 -12.07
C LYS A 220 11.59 -3.65 -10.79
N VAL A 221 12.31 -3.51 -9.69
CA VAL A 221 11.78 -3.02 -8.42
C VAL A 221 12.05 -1.52 -8.35
N LYS A 222 10.99 -0.73 -8.15
CA LYS A 222 11.02 0.72 -7.98
C LYS A 222 10.91 1.04 -6.49
N VAL A 223 11.88 1.75 -5.95
CA VAL A 223 11.88 2.22 -4.56
C VAL A 223 11.76 3.73 -4.55
N SER A 224 10.73 4.27 -3.89
CA SER A 224 10.52 5.71 -3.70
C SER A 224 10.76 6.07 -2.24
N TYR A 225 11.67 7.00 -1.96
CA TYR A 225 12.16 7.32 -0.62
C TYR A 225 12.55 8.78 -0.43
#